data_AF-X1E7M5-F1
#
_entry.id   AF-X1E7M5-F1
#
_cell.length_a   1.000
_cell.length_b   1.000
_cell.length_c   1.000
_cell.angle_alpha   90.00
_cell.angle_beta   90.00
_cell.angle_gamma   90.00
#
_symmetry.space_group_name_H-M   'P 1'
#
loop_
_entity.id
_entity.type
_entity.pdbx_description
1 polymer ?
#
loop_
_entity_poly.entity_id
_entity_poly.type
_entity_poly.pdbx_seq_one_letter_code
_entity_poly.pdbx_strand_id
1 'polypeptide(L)'
;MEIKNRLALGLLEKNTFSLRKLITREVEYGKSFNCAGHKEGCDRKCTINLIKLNGKNYPFGGICNKYYNQVHHIAVEPKQFDFVAQRQKLVFRKIDLQGRGQRPNTIGFVKSYLVNTLYPLYYHFFSELGFKVILSDEVDKNGLKKVYSSFCFPAEISYGMFMNLLHKNLDCIFLPHVVELYVENSLSYEPEMQSVCGIVQTEPYYLRSAFRQIKPELISPVLNFSQGWHTAEKDFVTIGRKLGASTKAAKTAFQNALLKQLDFFKSIKMMGDLVLADLAKDQTKLV
;
A
#
# COMPACT_ATOMS: atom_id res chain seq x y z
N MET A 1 27.40 4.58 18.22
CA MET A 1 26.74 4.61 19.54
C MET A 1 25.74 5.75 19.52
N GLU A 2 24.45 5.45 19.66
CA GLU A 2 23.34 6.40 19.43
C GLU A 2 23.46 7.70 20.24
N ILE A 3 23.99 7.64 21.47
CA ILE A 3 24.23 8.82 22.31
C ILE A 3 25.14 9.85 21.62
N LYS A 4 26.20 9.40 20.93
CA LYS A 4 27.10 10.31 20.20
C LYS A 4 26.40 10.99 19.03
N ASN A 5 25.53 10.26 18.33
CA ASN A 5 24.76 10.81 17.21
C ASN A 5 23.77 11.88 17.71
N ARG A 6 23.03 11.60 18.79
CA ARG A 6 22.09 12.57 19.38
C ARG A 6 22.77 13.82 19.92
N LEU A 7 23.95 13.67 20.54
CA LEU A 7 24.80 14.80 20.94
C LEU A 7 25.24 15.64 19.72
N ALA A 8 25.66 15.00 18.63
CA ALA A 8 26.06 15.69 17.40
C ALA A 8 24.90 16.42 16.73
N LEU A 9 23.68 15.86 16.82
CA LEU A 9 22.45 16.44 16.29
C LEU A 9 21.81 17.48 17.23
N GLY A 10 22.40 17.78 18.38
CA GLY A 10 21.82 18.72 19.36
C GLY A 10 20.53 18.21 20.04
N LEU A 11 20.19 16.94 19.87
CA LEU A 11 19.01 16.29 20.47
C LEU A 11 19.25 15.83 21.92
N LEU A 12 20.49 15.96 22.39
CA LEU A 12 20.90 15.61 23.74
C LEU A 12 21.98 16.59 24.19
N GLU A 13 21.96 16.96 25.47
CA GLU A 13 22.99 17.79 26.08
C GLU A 13 23.98 16.92 26.86
N LYS A 14 25.25 17.33 26.85
CA LYS A 14 26.26 16.67 27.71
C LYS A 14 25.90 16.92 29.17
N ASN A 15 25.90 15.85 29.96
CA ASN A 15 25.61 15.93 31.39
C ASN A 15 26.53 15.00 32.17
N THR A 16 26.71 15.30 33.46
CA THR A 16 27.54 14.49 34.37
C THR A 16 26.66 13.53 35.13
N PHE A 17 26.99 12.24 35.06
CA PHE A 17 26.24 11.18 35.73
C PHE A 17 27.08 10.52 36.82
N SER A 18 26.49 10.29 37.99
CA SER A 18 27.11 9.49 39.05
C SER A 18 26.68 8.04 38.90
N LEU A 19 27.63 7.14 38.66
CA LEU A 19 27.36 5.70 38.53
C LEU A 19 26.69 5.14 39.80
N ARG A 20 27.08 5.61 40.99
CA ARG A 20 26.44 5.22 42.25
C ARG A 20 24.96 5.62 42.25
N LYS A 21 24.62 6.86 41.88
CA LYS A 21 23.22 7.32 41.80
C LYS A 21 22.41 6.57 40.75
N LEU A 22 23.02 6.14 39.65
CA LEU A 22 22.35 5.37 38.60
C LEU A 22 22.04 3.94 39.05
N ILE A 23 22.98 3.29 39.76
CA ILE A 23 22.80 1.93 40.29
C ILE A 23 21.73 1.90 41.38
N THR A 24 21.69 2.91 42.24
CA THR A 24 20.70 3.02 43.32
C THR A 24 19.39 3.66 42.86
N ARG A 25 19.19 3.87 41.57
CA ARG A 25 17.99 4.54 41.04
C ARG A 25 16.83 3.55 41.03
N GLU A 26 15.79 3.85 41.79
CA GLU A 26 14.56 3.07 41.77
C GLU A 26 13.65 3.49 40.62
N VAL A 27 12.98 2.51 40.05
CA VAL A 27 12.00 2.68 38.97
C VAL A 27 10.64 2.28 39.52
N GLU A 28 9.70 3.22 39.52
CA GLU A 28 8.31 2.91 39.88
C GLU A 28 7.47 2.77 38.61
N TYR A 29 6.54 1.83 38.59
CA TYR A 29 5.58 1.69 37.50
C TYR A 29 4.23 2.27 37.94
N GLY A 30 3.82 3.34 37.27
CA GLY A 30 2.49 3.92 37.40
C GLY A 30 1.42 3.12 36.64
N LYS A 31 0.17 3.56 36.77
CA LYS A 31 -0.97 2.94 36.07
C LYS A 31 -0.86 3.18 34.56
N SER A 32 -0.81 2.10 33.79
CA SER A 32 -0.88 2.15 32.33
C SER A 32 -2.25 2.61 31.85
N PHE A 33 -2.30 3.20 30.65
CA PHE A 33 -3.54 3.71 30.06
C PHE A 33 -3.58 3.50 28.54
N ASN A 34 -4.79 3.53 27.98
CA ASN A 34 -4.99 3.41 26.53
C ASN A 34 -4.91 4.78 25.87
N CYS A 35 -4.08 4.90 24.84
CA CYS A 35 -3.92 6.14 24.09
C CYS A 35 -5.25 6.54 23.43
N ALA A 36 -5.65 7.81 23.61
CA ALA A 36 -6.87 8.34 23.00
C ALA A 36 -6.79 8.49 21.47
N GLY A 37 -5.59 8.44 20.88
CA GLY A 37 -5.34 8.75 19.47
C GLY A 37 -4.84 10.19 19.27
N HIS A 38 -4.70 10.60 18.01
CA HIS A 38 -4.42 11.98 17.63
C HIS A 38 -5.67 12.65 17.02
N LYS A 39 -5.59 13.96 16.73
CA LYS A 39 -6.66 14.73 16.08
C LYS A 39 -6.99 14.21 14.68
N GLU A 40 -6.05 13.53 14.03
CA GLU A 40 -6.19 12.92 12.71
C GLU A 40 -6.98 11.60 12.72
N GLY A 41 -7.53 11.17 13.86
CA GLY A 41 -8.42 10.00 13.93
C GLY A 41 -7.72 8.66 14.13
N CYS A 42 -6.56 8.64 14.81
CA CYS A 42 -5.87 7.38 15.14
C CYS A 42 -6.71 6.51 16.10
N ASP A 43 -7.00 5.29 15.66
CA ASP A 43 -7.90 4.33 16.30
C ASP A 43 -7.16 3.16 16.98
N ARG A 44 -5.83 3.09 16.89
CA ARG A 44 -5.03 1.93 17.35
C ARG A 44 -5.11 1.65 18.86
N LYS A 45 -5.53 2.63 19.68
CA LYS A 45 -5.65 2.54 21.15
C LYS A 45 -4.45 1.87 21.84
N CYS A 46 -3.23 2.23 21.45
CA CYS A 46 -2.02 1.61 22.02
C CYS A 46 -1.99 1.73 23.56
N THR A 47 -1.58 0.65 24.23
CA THR A 47 -1.29 0.67 25.67
C THR A 47 -0.02 1.45 25.95
N ILE A 48 -0.09 2.41 26.87
CA ILE A 48 1.03 3.26 27.30
C ILE A 48 1.34 2.95 28.75
N ASN A 49 2.57 2.56 29.02
CA ASN A 49 3.07 2.28 30.35
C ASN A 49 3.64 3.57 30.95
N LEU A 50 3.28 3.89 32.19
CA LEU A 50 3.79 5.07 32.87
C LEU A 50 4.96 4.68 33.76
N ILE A 51 6.19 5.05 33.39
CA ILE A 51 7.38 4.78 34.19
C ILE A 51 7.70 6.04 34.99
N LYS A 52 7.88 5.95 36.31
CA LYS A 52 8.32 7.07 37.14
C LYS A 52 9.78 6.91 37.51
N LEU A 53 10.56 7.95 37.25
CA LEU A 53 11.97 8.01 37.58
C LEU A 53 12.27 9.37 38.21
N ASN A 54 12.83 9.38 39.42
CA ASN A 54 13.15 10.61 40.17
C ASN A 54 11.97 11.58 40.26
N GLY A 55 10.77 11.08 40.55
CA GLY A 55 9.55 11.89 40.65
C GLY A 55 8.98 12.41 39.32
N LYS A 56 9.61 12.10 38.16
CA LYS A 56 9.10 12.45 36.83
C LYS A 56 8.45 11.26 36.15
N ASN A 57 7.35 11.52 35.46
CA ASN A 57 6.61 10.53 34.68
C ASN A 57 7.14 10.45 33.24
N TYR A 58 7.40 9.24 32.77
CA TYR A 58 7.85 8.88 31.44
C TYR A 58 6.85 7.90 30.82
N PRO A 59 5.89 8.40 30.01
CA PRO A 59 5.05 7.53 29.21
C PRO A 59 5.90 6.78 28.18
N PHE A 60 5.81 5.45 28.20
CA PHE A 60 6.57 4.54 27.36
C PHE A 60 5.65 3.53 26.66
N GLY A 61 5.95 3.23 25.40
CA GLY A 61 5.15 2.38 24.54
C GLY A 61 4.40 3.17 23.47
N GLY A 62 3.45 2.51 22.82
CA GLY A 62 2.83 3.03 21.61
C GLY A 62 3.71 2.87 20.36
N ILE A 63 3.06 2.88 19.19
CA ILE A 63 3.71 2.67 17.90
C ILE A 63 4.26 3.98 17.30
N CYS A 64 3.80 5.12 17.81
CA CYS A 64 4.20 6.44 17.32
C CYS A 64 4.89 7.25 18.41
N ASN A 65 5.54 8.35 18.01
CA ASN A 65 6.31 9.22 18.91
C ASN A 65 5.44 10.21 19.72
N LYS A 66 4.10 10.06 19.78
CA LYS A 66 3.20 11.04 20.43
C LYS A 66 3.65 11.43 21.84
N TYR A 67 3.84 10.45 22.71
CA TYR A 67 4.17 10.69 24.11
C TYR A 67 5.63 11.05 24.32
N TYR A 68 6.53 10.54 23.47
CA TYR A 68 7.93 10.96 23.43
C TYR A 68 8.04 12.45 23.10
N ASN A 69 7.39 12.87 22.01
CA ASN A 69 7.35 14.26 21.56
C ASN A 69 6.74 15.19 22.62
N GLN A 70 5.70 14.73 23.34
CA GLN A 70 5.10 15.49 24.43
C GLN A 70 6.07 15.71 25.61
N VAL A 71 6.83 14.69 26.01
CA VAL A 71 7.84 14.80 27.09
C VAL A 71 9.00 15.71 26.69
N HIS A 72 9.37 15.69 25.41
CA HIS A 72 10.51 16.46 24.88
C HIS A 72 10.09 17.80 24.23
N HIS A 73 8.81 18.19 24.34
CA HIS A 73 8.27 19.41 23.73
C HIS A 73 8.55 19.55 22.23
N ILE A 74 8.57 18.43 21.50
CA ILE A 74 8.81 18.39 20.06
C ILE A 74 7.47 18.58 19.33
N ALA A 75 7.35 19.67 18.57
CA ALA A 75 6.20 19.90 17.70
C ALA A 75 6.47 19.29 16.32
N VAL A 76 5.58 18.40 15.87
CA VAL A 76 5.61 17.79 14.54
C VAL A 76 4.22 17.88 13.95
N GLU A 77 4.10 18.39 12.72
CA GLU A 77 2.88 18.26 11.93
C GLU A 77 2.90 16.89 11.23
N PRO A 78 2.06 15.89 11.59
CA PRO A 78 2.21 14.53 11.06
C PRO A 78 1.79 14.40 9.59
N LYS A 79 0.83 15.22 9.13
CA LYS A 79 0.24 15.12 7.78
C LYS A 79 1.25 15.31 6.66
N GLN A 80 2.26 16.14 6.87
CA GLN A 80 3.32 16.38 5.89
C GLN A 80 4.22 15.15 5.69
N PHE A 81 4.26 14.22 6.66
CA PHE A 81 5.04 12.99 6.60
C PHE A 81 4.20 11.73 6.30
N ASP A 82 2.91 11.89 5.96
CA ASP A 82 2.06 10.76 5.57
C ASP A 82 2.29 10.38 4.09
N PHE A 83 3.49 9.90 3.79
CA PHE A 83 3.89 9.47 2.45
C PHE A 83 3.08 8.27 1.96
N VAL A 84 2.53 7.46 2.87
CA VAL A 84 1.64 6.35 2.54
C VAL A 84 0.34 6.88 1.93
N ALA A 85 -0.30 7.87 2.57
CA ALA A 85 -1.50 8.50 2.01
C ALA A 85 -1.21 9.25 0.70
N GLN A 86 -0.05 9.91 0.60
CA GLN A 86 0.37 10.57 -0.64
C GLN A 86 0.54 9.56 -1.79
N ARG A 87 1.24 8.44 -1.56
CA ARG A 87 1.37 7.34 -2.53
C ARG A 87 0.01 6.77 -2.91
N GLN A 88 -0.88 6.56 -1.95
CA GLN A 88 -2.23 6.03 -2.18
C GLN A 88 -3.05 6.96 -3.09
N LYS A 89 -2.97 8.29 -2.88
CA LYS A 89 -3.61 9.27 -3.77
C LYS A 89 -3.06 9.20 -5.19
N LEU A 90 -1.74 9.02 -5.36
CA LEU A 90 -1.11 8.94 -6.67
C LEU A 90 -1.51 7.67 -7.43
N VAL A 91 -1.46 6.50 -6.78
CA VAL A 91 -1.73 5.22 -7.45
C VAL A 91 -3.20 5.08 -7.85
N PHE A 92 -4.13 5.61 -7.05
CA PHE A 92 -5.58 5.57 -7.33
C PHE A 92 -6.12 6.85 -7.98
N ARG A 93 -5.25 7.74 -8.47
CA ARG A 93 -5.66 8.98 -9.13
C ARG A 93 -6.45 8.64 -10.39
N LYS A 94 -7.76 8.90 -10.35
CA LYS A 94 -8.62 8.81 -11.53
C LYS A 94 -8.49 10.09 -12.34
N ILE A 95 -8.24 9.95 -13.63
CA ILE A 95 -8.44 11.02 -14.60
C ILE A 95 -9.75 10.72 -15.28
N ASP A 96 -10.65 11.70 -15.29
CA ASP A 96 -11.91 11.54 -15.99
C ASP A 96 -11.63 11.50 -17.49
N LEU A 97 -11.89 10.36 -18.12
CA LEU A 97 -11.67 10.15 -19.56
C LEU A 97 -12.99 10.34 -20.35
N GLN A 98 -13.91 11.18 -19.85
CA GLN A 98 -15.21 11.42 -20.50
C GLN A 98 -15.03 11.68 -21.99
N GLY A 99 -15.84 11.00 -22.80
CA GLY A 99 -15.91 11.18 -24.25
C GLY A 99 -15.22 10.10 -25.09
N ARG A 100 -14.47 9.16 -24.50
CA ARG A 100 -13.95 7.99 -25.23
C ARG A 100 -14.93 6.82 -25.12
N GLY A 101 -15.80 6.67 -26.13
CA GLY A 101 -16.65 5.50 -26.38
C GLY A 101 -17.20 4.84 -25.12
N GLN A 102 -18.24 5.42 -24.50
CA GLN A 102 -18.83 4.82 -23.30
C GLN A 102 -19.47 3.48 -23.66
N ARG A 103 -18.85 2.38 -23.23
CA ARG A 103 -19.52 1.09 -23.22
C ARG A 103 -20.39 1.02 -21.96
N PRO A 104 -21.56 0.39 -22.00
CA PRO A 104 -22.36 0.16 -20.80
C PRO A 104 -21.66 -0.78 -19.80
N ASN A 105 -20.68 -1.56 -20.26
CA ASN A 105 -20.02 -2.59 -19.47
C ASN A 105 -19.12 -2.02 -18.35
N THR A 106 -19.19 -2.69 -17.22
CA THR A 106 -18.48 -2.40 -15.98
C THR A 106 -17.38 -3.42 -15.75
N ILE A 107 -16.25 -2.97 -15.21
CA ILE A 107 -15.17 -3.86 -14.78
C ILE A 107 -14.71 -3.55 -13.36
N GLY A 108 -14.68 -4.60 -12.53
CA GLY A 108 -14.22 -4.54 -11.15
C GLY A 108 -12.74 -4.85 -10.97
N PHE A 109 -12.09 -4.15 -10.04
CA PHE A 109 -10.80 -4.56 -9.49
C PHE A 109 -10.90 -4.71 -7.97
N VAL A 110 -10.41 -5.84 -7.46
CA VAL A 110 -10.26 -6.06 -6.03
C VAL A 110 -9.10 -5.18 -5.57
N LYS A 111 -9.32 -4.28 -4.60
CA LYS A 111 -8.29 -3.37 -4.08
C LYS A 111 -7.31 -4.11 -3.14
N SER A 112 -6.74 -5.20 -3.62
CA SER A 112 -5.83 -6.09 -2.92
C SER A 112 -4.44 -6.08 -3.59
N TYR A 113 -3.42 -6.46 -2.82
CA TYR A 113 -2.06 -6.73 -3.29
C TYR A 113 -1.53 -5.79 -4.39
N LEU A 114 -1.25 -6.33 -5.58
CA LEU A 114 -0.62 -5.65 -6.70
C LEU A 114 -1.52 -4.61 -7.35
N VAL A 115 -2.82 -4.62 -7.12
CA VAL A 115 -3.69 -3.50 -7.53
C VAL A 115 -3.24 -2.21 -6.83
N ASN A 116 -2.68 -2.26 -5.61
CA ASN A 116 -2.08 -1.09 -4.95
C ASN A 116 -0.78 -0.58 -5.61
N THR A 117 -0.36 -1.15 -6.74
CA THR A 117 0.82 -0.75 -7.53
C THR A 117 0.51 -0.63 -9.02
N LEU A 118 -0.27 -1.55 -9.58
CA LEU A 118 -0.57 -1.70 -11.01
C LEU A 118 -1.91 -1.07 -11.42
N TYR A 119 -2.64 -0.45 -10.48
CA TYR A 119 -3.91 0.19 -10.81
C TYR A 119 -3.81 1.26 -11.91
N PRO A 120 -2.75 2.11 -12.02
CA PRO A 120 -2.64 3.03 -13.15
C PRO A 120 -2.69 2.31 -14.50
N LEU A 121 -1.93 1.22 -14.68
CA LEU A 121 -1.98 0.39 -15.89
C LEU A 121 -3.40 -0.14 -16.14
N TYR A 122 -4.01 -0.74 -15.12
CA TYR A 122 -5.32 -1.38 -15.29
C TYR A 122 -6.43 -0.37 -15.55
N TYR A 123 -6.53 0.67 -14.70
CA TYR A 123 -7.52 1.73 -14.82
C TYR A 123 -7.49 2.36 -16.21
N HIS A 124 -6.31 2.76 -16.68
CA HIS A 124 -6.19 3.44 -17.96
C HIS A 124 -6.48 2.51 -19.14
N PHE A 125 -6.01 1.26 -19.12
CA PHE A 125 -6.27 0.30 -20.20
C PHE A 125 -7.77 0.09 -20.40
N PHE A 126 -8.49 -0.25 -19.33
CA PHE A 126 -9.92 -0.56 -19.43
C PHE A 126 -10.77 0.69 -19.67
N SER A 127 -10.41 1.83 -19.06
CA SER A 127 -11.12 3.10 -19.32
C SER A 127 -10.93 3.56 -20.77
N GLU A 128 -9.75 3.36 -21.38
CA GLU A 128 -9.52 3.66 -22.80
C GLU A 128 -10.28 2.74 -23.75
N LEU A 129 -10.56 1.51 -23.34
CA LEU A 129 -11.47 0.61 -24.04
C LEU A 129 -12.96 0.95 -23.82
N GLY A 130 -13.25 1.96 -23.01
CA GLY A 130 -14.61 2.46 -22.77
C GLY A 130 -15.34 1.82 -21.59
N PHE A 131 -14.67 0.99 -20.77
CA PHE A 131 -15.29 0.35 -19.61
C PHE A 131 -15.42 1.31 -18.44
N LYS A 132 -16.52 1.19 -17.70
CA LYS A 132 -16.67 1.84 -16.39
C LYS A 132 -15.90 1.05 -15.33
N VAL A 133 -14.80 1.63 -14.84
CA VAL A 133 -13.96 1.01 -13.81
C VAL A 133 -14.52 1.21 -12.40
N ILE A 134 -14.76 0.10 -11.71
CA ILE A 134 -15.24 0.03 -10.32
C ILE A 134 -14.16 -0.62 -9.44
N LEU A 135 -13.94 -0.04 -8.26
CA LEU A 135 -12.99 -0.55 -7.27
C LEU A 135 -13.75 -1.06 -6.05
N SER A 136 -13.21 -2.06 -5.35
CA SER A 136 -13.67 -2.36 -4.00
C SER A 136 -13.27 -1.23 -3.04
N ASP A 137 -14.14 -0.88 -2.11
CA ASP A 137 -14.01 0.27 -1.22
C ASP A 137 -14.11 -0.08 0.27
N GLU A 138 -14.63 -1.27 0.59
CA GLU A 138 -14.76 -1.77 1.95
C GLU A 138 -14.51 -3.27 2.04
N VAL A 139 -14.10 -3.70 3.24
CA VAL A 139 -13.93 -5.11 3.58
C VAL A 139 -15.27 -5.65 4.08
N ASP A 140 -15.96 -6.43 3.26
CA ASP A 140 -17.20 -7.10 3.68
C ASP A 140 -16.88 -8.25 4.66
N LYS A 141 -17.47 -8.18 5.86
CA LYS A 141 -17.30 -9.20 6.92
C LYS A 141 -17.77 -10.60 6.50
N ASN A 142 -18.74 -10.70 5.61
CA ASN A 142 -19.22 -11.99 5.08
C ASN A 142 -18.24 -12.62 4.08
N GLY A 143 -17.40 -11.81 3.44
CA GLY A 143 -16.27 -12.32 2.66
C GLY A 143 -15.21 -12.97 3.57
N LEU A 144 -14.90 -12.33 4.71
CA LEU A 144 -13.94 -12.86 5.69
C LEU A 144 -14.33 -14.25 6.22
N LYS A 145 -15.64 -14.52 6.39
CA LYS A 145 -16.16 -15.83 6.83
C LYS A 145 -15.94 -16.96 5.81
N LYS A 146 -15.58 -16.64 4.56
CA LYS A 146 -15.31 -17.64 3.50
C LYS A 146 -13.83 -18.02 3.42
N VAL A 147 -12.99 -17.49 4.30
CA VAL A 147 -11.59 -17.91 4.42
C VAL A 147 -11.57 -19.29 5.10
N TYR A 148 -11.15 -20.32 4.36
CA TYR A 148 -11.10 -21.71 4.84
C TYR A 148 -9.67 -22.23 5.05
N SER A 149 -8.67 -21.34 5.02
CA SER A 149 -7.25 -21.68 5.21
C SER A 149 -6.57 -20.64 6.10
N SER A 150 -5.44 -21.00 6.69
CA SER A 150 -4.60 -20.08 7.48
C SER A 150 -3.83 -19.13 6.55
N PHE A 151 -4.49 -18.08 6.09
CA PHE A 151 -3.86 -17.06 5.26
C PHE A 151 -3.34 -15.88 6.07
N CYS A 152 -2.47 -15.08 5.44
CA CYS A 152 -2.07 -13.80 5.99
C CYS A 152 -3.24 -12.79 5.95
N PHE A 153 -3.24 -11.83 6.86
CA PHE A 153 -4.30 -10.81 6.97
C PHE A 153 -4.64 -10.09 5.64
N PRO A 154 -3.67 -9.75 4.75
CA PRO A 154 -4.00 -9.21 3.43
C PRO A 154 -4.82 -10.15 2.53
N ALA A 155 -4.64 -11.47 2.65
CA ALA A 155 -5.50 -12.42 1.93
C ALA A 155 -6.90 -12.44 2.49
N GLU A 156 -7.06 -12.42 3.81
CA GLU A 156 -8.40 -12.33 4.42
C GLU A 156 -9.13 -11.07 3.91
N ILE A 157 -8.45 -9.92 3.90
CA ILE A 157 -8.97 -8.67 3.34
C ILE A 157 -9.39 -8.84 1.88
N SER A 158 -8.62 -9.56 1.06
CA SER A 158 -8.97 -9.82 -0.34
C SER A 158 -10.33 -10.52 -0.50
N TYR A 159 -10.66 -11.48 0.37
CA TYR A 159 -11.99 -12.12 0.36
C TYR A 159 -13.10 -11.13 0.66
N GLY A 160 -12.91 -10.26 1.66
CA GLY A 160 -13.88 -9.21 1.99
C GLY A 160 -14.06 -8.20 0.85
N MET A 161 -12.96 -7.77 0.24
CA MET A 161 -12.96 -6.86 -0.90
C MET A 161 -13.61 -7.48 -2.15
N PHE A 162 -13.39 -8.78 -2.39
CA PHE A 162 -14.02 -9.50 -3.49
C PHE A 162 -15.53 -9.63 -3.28
N MET A 163 -15.98 -9.97 -2.07
CA MET A 163 -17.41 -9.99 -1.73
C MET A 163 -18.08 -8.62 -1.93
N ASN A 164 -17.41 -7.53 -1.54
CA ASN A 164 -17.89 -6.18 -1.83
C ASN A 164 -18.12 -5.93 -3.33
N LEU A 165 -17.22 -6.38 -4.22
CA LEU A 165 -17.45 -6.27 -5.67
C LEU A 165 -18.63 -7.10 -6.16
N LEU A 166 -18.85 -8.30 -5.62
CA LEU A 166 -19.96 -9.16 -6.02
C LEU A 166 -21.33 -8.51 -5.75
N HIS A 167 -21.42 -7.60 -4.78
CA HIS A 167 -22.63 -6.82 -4.50
C HIS A 167 -22.86 -5.65 -5.46
N LYS A 168 -21.87 -5.28 -6.29
CA LYS A 168 -21.93 -4.11 -7.18
C LYS A 168 -22.50 -4.40 -8.58
N ASN A 169 -23.05 -5.61 -8.81
CA ASN A 169 -23.67 -6.03 -10.09
C ASN A 169 -22.80 -5.71 -11.32
N LEU A 170 -21.56 -6.21 -11.31
CA LEU A 170 -20.58 -5.98 -12.36
C LEU A 170 -20.73 -6.96 -13.52
N ASP A 171 -20.32 -6.56 -14.73
CA ASP A 171 -20.25 -7.45 -15.89
C ASP A 171 -19.00 -8.35 -15.82
N CYS A 172 -17.87 -7.75 -15.48
CA CYS A 172 -16.58 -8.44 -15.40
C CYS A 172 -15.80 -8.05 -14.14
N ILE A 173 -14.95 -8.94 -13.66
CA ILE A 173 -13.91 -8.64 -12.67
C ILE A 173 -12.57 -9.03 -13.25
N PHE A 174 -11.63 -8.10 -13.25
CA PHE A 174 -10.24 -8.35 -13.62
C PHE A 174 -9.47 -8.84 -12.41
N LEU A 175 -8.93 -10.06 -12.51
CA LEU A 175 -8.26 -10.74 -11.41
C LEU A 175 -7.04 -11.50 -11.96
N PRO A 176 -5.93 -10.80 -12.24
CA PRO A 176 -4.79 -11.36 -12.93
C PRO A 176 -3.94 -12.25 -12.02
N HIS A 177 -3.34 -13.30 -12.59
CA HIS A 177 -2.22 -14.02 -12.01
C HIS A 177 -0.93 -13.35 -12.51
N VAL A 178 -0.31 -12.52 -11.67
CA VAL A 178 1.00 -11.92 -11.99
C VAL A 178 2.09 -12.83 -11.45
N VAL A 179 2.90 -13.41 -12.33
CA VAL A 179 3.98 -14.35 -11.94
C VAL A 179 5.17 -13.59 -11.36
N GLU A 180 5.65 -12.58 -12.11
CA GLU A 180 6.82 -11.78 -11.76
C GLU A 180 6.60 -10.32 -12.11
N LEU A 181 7.28 -9.44 -11.37
CA LEU A 181 7.29 -8.00 -11.59
C LEU A 181 8.64 -7.55 -12.12
N TYR A 182 8.65 -6.56 -13.00
CA TYR A 182 9.89 -5.93 -13.42
C TYR A 182 10.55 -5.19 -12.24
N VAL A 183 11.80 -5.50 -11.97
CA VAL A 183 12.67 -4.75 -11.04
C VAL A 183 13.72 -4.00 -11.86
N GLU A 184 13.66 -2.66 -11.83
CA GLU A 184 14.65 -1.80 -12.49
C GLU A 184 16.04 -2.06 -11.88
N ASN A 185 17.07 -2.20 -12.74
CA ASN A 185 18.45 -2.50 -12.35
C ASN A 185 18.62 -3.81 -11.56
N SER A 186 17.77 -4.81 -11.81
CA SER A 186 17.98 -6.14 -11.24
C SER A 186 19.33 -6.72 -11.70
N LEU A 187 20.01 -7.43 -10.79
CA LEU A 187 21.24 -8.16 -11.09
C LEU A 187 20.99 -9.38 -12.00
N SER A 188 19.75 -9.87 -12.02
CA SER A 188 19.32 -10.99 -12.86
C SER A 188 17.87 -10.81 -13.30
N TYR A 189 17.61 -11.16 -14.55
CA TYR A 189 16.28 -11.26 -15.14
C TYR A 189 15.94 -12.72 -15.47
N GLU A 190 16.69 -13.68 -14.93
CA GLU A 190 16.33 -15.09 -15.05
C GLU A 190 14.97 -15.35 -14.39
N PRO A 191 14.19 -16.34 -14.88
CA PRO A 191 12.94 -16.73 -14.25
C PRO A 191 13.10 -16.98 -12.75
N GLU A 192 12.08 -16.65 -11.99
CA GLU A 192 11.94 -16.83 -10.54
C GLU A 192 12.70 -15.80 -9.69
N MET A 193 13.60 -15.01 -10.27
CA MET A 193 14.39 -14.00 -9.55
C MET A 193 13.59 -12.73 -9.20
N GLN A 194 12.41 -12.54 -9.79
CA GLN A 194 11.55 -11.37 -9.55
C GLN A 194 10.11 -11.78 -9.17
N SER A 195 10.02 -12.92 -8.50
CA SER A 195 8.76 -13.55 -8.08
C SER A 195 7.99 -12.73 -7.06
N VAL A 196 6.67 -12.68 -7.24
CA VAL A 196 5.76 -12.22 -6.18
C VAL A 196 5.37 -13.39 -5.28
N CYS A 197 4.92 -13.10 -4.05
CA CYS A 197 4.48 -14.13 -3.11
C CYS A 197 3.43 -15.07 -3.74
N GLY A 198 3.57 -16.39 -3.55
CA GLY A 198 2.64 -17.37 -4.13
C GLY A 198 1.17 -17.17 -3.72
N ILE A 199 0.90 -16.61 -2.53
CA ILE A 199 -0.47 -16.24 -2.12
C ILE A 199 -0.99 -15.09 -3.00
N VAL A 200 -0.15 -14.12 -3.35
CA VAL A 200 -0.53 -13.03 -4.26
C VAL A 200 -0.80 -13.57 -5.67
N GLN A 201 0.07 -14.45 -6.17
CA GLN A 201 -0.11 -15.08 -7.49
C GLN A 201 -1.42 -15.86 -7.58
N THR A 202 -1.79 -16.53 -6.49
CA THR A 202 -2.91 -17.48 -6.47
C THR A 202 -4.27 -16.88 -6.11
N GLU A 203 -4.34 -15.56 -5.90
CA GLU A 203 -5.57 -14.80 -5.67
C GLU A 203 -6.73 -15.17 -6.62
N PRO A 204 -6.55 -15.21 -7.95
CA PRO A 204 -7.62 -15.63 -8.86
C PRO A 204 -8.17 -17.04 -8.63
N TYR A 205 -7.39 -17.95 -8.05
CA TYR A 205 -7.78 -19.33 -7.88
C TYR A 205 -8.46 -19.57 -6.53
N TYR A 206 -7.89 -19.05 -5.43
CA TYR A 206 -8.53 -19.26 -4.12
C TYR A 206 -9.84 -18.47 -3.99
N LEU A 207 -9.95 -17.28 -4.59
CA LEU A 207 -11.21 -16.54 -4.59
C LEU A 207 -12.27 -17.26 -5.41
N ARG A 208 -11.91 -17.78 -6.59
CA ARG A 208 -12.81 -18.58 -7.41
C ARG A 208 -13.27 -19.86 -6.70
N SER A 209 -12.39 -20.49 -5.92
CA SER A 209 -12.72 -21.68 -5.13
C SER A 209 -13.70 -21.36 -3.99
N ALA A 210 -13.46 -20.25 -3.27
CA ALA A 210 -14.26 -19.84 -2.12
C ALA A 210 -15.63 -19.27 -2.48
N PHE A 211 -15.73 -18.56 -3.61
CA PHE A 211 -16.96 -17.93 -4.08
C PHE A 211 -17.48 -18.70 -5.29
N ARG A 212 -18.28 -19.74 -5.03
CA ARG A 212 -18.97 -20.52 -6.07
C ARG A 212 -20.12 -19.72 -6.67
N GLN A 213 -20.43 -19.97 -7.94
CA GLN A 213 -21.58 -19.39 -8.66
C GLN A 213 -21.56 -17.84 -8.75
N ILE A 214 -20.39 -17.26 -8.96
CA ILE A 214 -20.27 -15.84 -9.27
C ILE A 214 -20.92 -15.52 -10.63
N LYS A 215 -21.68 -14.42 -10.67
CA LYS A 215 -22.29 -13.87 -11.88
C LYS A 215 -21.30 -13.14 -12.81
N PRO A 216 -20.43 -12.22 -12.34
CA PRO A 216 -19.52 -11.51 -13.23
C PRO A 216 -18.51 -12.46 -13.87
N GLU A 217 -18.15 -12.20 -15.12
CA GLU A 217 -17.07 -12.94 -15.79
C GLU A 217 -15.72 -12.59 -15.15
N LEU A 218 -14.95 -13.61 -14.74
CA LEU A 218 -13.59 -13.42 -14.26
C LEU A 218 -12.59 -13.41 -15.42
N ILE A 219 -11.91 -12.28 -15.59
CA ILE A 219 -10.81 -12.10 -16.53
C ILE A 219 -9.51 -12.31 -15.75
N SER A 220 -8.94 -13.50 -15.85
CA SER A 220 -7.75 -13.92 -15.09
C SER A 220 -6.60 -14.31 -16.02
N PRO A 221 -5.95 -13.34 -16.70
CA PRO A 221 -4.77 -13.62 -17.49
C PRO A 221 -3.60 -14.03 -16.59
N VAL A 222 -2.66 -14.79 -17.15
CA VAL A 222 -1.33 -14.97 -16.57
C VAL A 222 -0.44 -13.88 -17.16
N LEU A 223 0.15 -13.04 -16.31
CA LEU A 223 0.99 -11.91 -16.71
C LEU A 223 2.40 -12.12 -16.16
N ASN A 224 3.41 -11.89 -17.00
CA ASN A 224 4.80 -11.87 -16.57
C ASN A 224 5.47 -10.58 -17.06
N PHE A 225 5.95 -9.78 -16.09
CA PHE A 225 6.64 -8.52 -16.35
C PHE A 225 8.15 -8.59 -16.12
N SER A 226 8.74 -9.76 -15.84
CA SER A 226 10.17 -9.87 -15.48
C SER A 226 11.10 -9.26 -16.53
N GLN A 227 10.76 -9.35 -17.82
CA GLN A 227 11.53 -8.76 -18.93
C GLN A 227 11.12 -7.31 -19.28
N GLY A 228 10.39 -6.63 -18.39
CA GLY A 228 9.96 -5.25 -18.56
C GLY A 228 8.45 -5.10 -18.71
N TRP A 229 7.92 -3.95 -18.30
CA TRP A 229 6.47 -3.68 -18.30
C TRP A 229 5.79 -3.80 -19.68
N HIS A 230 6.54 -3.59 -20.76
CA HIS A 230 6.03 -3.63 -22.13
C HIS A 230 5.72 -5.06 -22.62
N THR A 231 6.26 -6.10 -21.96
CA THR A 231 6.14 -7.50 -22.40
C THR A 231 4.70 -8.00 -22.37
N ALA A 232 3.86 -7.41 -21.52
CA ALA A 232 2.45 -7.76 -21.38
C ALA A 232 1.56 -7.25 -22.53
N GLU A 233 2.09 -6.51 -23.53
CA GLU A 233 1.28 -5.95 -24.64
C GLU A 233 0.43 -7.04 -25.31
N LYS A 234 1.00 -8.20 -25.58
CA LYS A 234 0.30 -9.31 -26.25
C LYS A 234 -0.87 -9.84 -25.41
N ASP A 235 -0.69 -9.96 -24.10
CA ASP A 235 -1.71 -10.43 -23.18
C ASP A 235 -2.87 -9.42 -23.11
N PHE A 236 -2.55 -8.14 -22.95
CA PHE A 236 -3.54 -7.06 -22.92
C PHE A 236 -4.28 -6.92 -24.26
N VAL A 237 -3.60 -7.06 -25.40
CA VAL A 237 -4.27 -7.09 -26.71
C VAL A 237 -5.24 -8.25 -26.81
N THR A 238 -4.85 -9.44 -26.32
CA THR A 238 -5.73 -10.63 -26.30
C THR A 238 -6.96 -10.40 -25.42
N ILE A 239 -6.78 -9.80 -24.24
CA ILE A 239 -7.87 -9.43 -23.34
C ILE A 239 -8.81 -8.43 -24.01
N GLY A 240 -8.27 -7.36 -24.60
CA GLY A 240 -9.06 -6.35 -25.29
C GLY A 240 -9.90 -6.95 -26.44
N ARG A 241 -9.31 -7.87 -27.22
CA ARG A 241 -10.04 -8.60 -28.27
C ARG A 241 -11.15 -9.47 -27.73
N LYS A 242 -10.91 -10.22 -26.64
CA LYS A 242 -11.95 -11.03 -25.97
C LYS A 242 -13.13 -10.16 -25.52
N LEU A 243 -12.83 -8.94 -25.13
CA LEU A 243 -13.82 -7.93 -24.72
C LEU A 243 -14.41 -7.15 -25.90
N GLY A 244 -14.16 -7.55 -27.14
CA GLY A 244 -14.75 -6.93 -28.33
C GLY A 244 -14.10 -5.61 -28.78
N ALA A 245 -12.86 -5.32 -28.38
CA ALA A 245 -12.07 -4.25 -28.96
C ALA A 245 -11.28 -4.74 -30.19
N SER A 246 -10.99 -3.84 -31.13
CA SER A 246 -10.08 -4.17 -32.24
C SER A 246 -8.64 -4.30 -31.73
N THR A 247 -7.81 -5.09 -32.42
CA THR A 247 -6.38 -5.23 -32.10
C THR A 247 -5.68 -3.88 -32.00
N LYS A 248 -5.98 -2.96 -32.93
CA LYS A 248 -5.42 -1.61 -32.94
C LYS A 248 -5.85 -0.82 -31.70
N ALA A 249 -7.14 -0.84 -31.36
CA ALA A 249 -7.65 -0.14 -30.19
C ALA A 249 -7.05 -0.69 -28.88
N ALA A 250 -6.99 -2.01 -28.73
CA ALA A 250 -6.41 -2.66 -27.55
C ALA A 250 -4.91 -2.37 -27.40
N LYS A 251 -4.17 -2.38 -28.51
CA LYS A 251 -2.75 -2.01 -28.51
C LYS A 251 -2.54 -0.56 -28.08
N THR A 252 -3.27 0.38 -28.69
CA THR A 252 -3.18 1.80 -28.33
C THR A 252 -3.55 2.03 -26.86
N ALA A 253 -4.62 1.39 -26.37
CA ALA A 253 -5.03 1.48 -24.97
C ALA A 253 -3.93 0.98 -24.02
N PHE A 254 -3.28 -0.15 -24.35
CA PHE A 254 -2.17 -0.67 -23.53
C PHE A 254 -0.99 0.29 -23.50
N GLN A 255 -0.58 0.82 -24.65
CA GLN A 255 0.56 1.73 -24.74
C GLN A 255 0.35 3.00 -23.93
N ASN A 256 -0.83 3.61 -24.02
CA ASN A 256 -1.16 4.79 -23.23
C ASN A 256 -1.24 4.47 -21.73
N ALA A 257 -1.83 3.33 -21.37
CA ALA A 257 -1.92 2.88 -19.99
C ALA A 257 -0.54 2.59 -19.37
N LEU A 258 0.37 2.01 -20.16
CA LEU A 258 1.75 1.78 -19.77
C LEU A 258 2.47 3.10 -19.47
N LEU A 259 2.29 4.13 -20.30
CA LEU A 259 2.85 5.46 -20.01
C LEU A 259 2.35 5.99 -18.66
N LYS A 260 1.07 5.80 -18.31
CA LYS A 260 0.52 6.22 -17.02
C LYS A 260 1.08 5.44 -15.83
N GLN A 261 1.37 4.15 -16.01
CA GLN A 261 2.07 3.35 -15.01
C GLN A 261 3.50 3.85 -14.79
N LEU A 262 4.24 4.17 -15.86
CA LEU A 262 5.59 4.71 -15.78
C LEU A 262 5.61 6.12 -15.17
N ASP A 263 4.65 6.98 -15.51
CA ASP A 263 4.47 8.31 -14.91
C ASP A 263 4.24 8.21 -13.40
N PHE A 264 3.45 7.22 -12.95
CA PHE A 264 3.24 6.94 -11.53
C PHE A 264 4.55 6.55 -10.84
N PHE A 265 5.33 5.62 -11.41
CA PHE A 265 6.63 5.22 -10.86
C PHE A 265 7.62 6.39 -10.78
N LYS A 266 7.66 7.23 -11.82
CA LYS A 266 8.47 8.46 -11.82
C LYS A 266 8.04 9.41 -10.70
N SER A 267 6.74 9.58 -10.51
CA SER A 267 6.19 10.49 -9.49
C SER A 267 6.54 10.06 -8.07
N ILE A 268 6.46 8.76 -7.76
CA ILE A 268 6.83 8.26 -6.43
C ILE A 268 8.36 8.28 -6.19
N LYS A 269 9.17 8.08 -7.25
CA LYS A 269 10.63 8.20 -7.17
C LYS A 269 11.04 9.65 -6.88
N MET A 270 10.49 10.59 -7.62
CA MET A 270 10.70 12.03 -7.40
C MET A 270 10.26 12.48 -6.00
N MET A 271 9.14 11.96 -5.48
CA MET A 271 8.73 12.22 -4.10
C MET A 271 9.78 11.71 -3.10
N GLY A 272 10.32 10.51 -3.31
CA GLY A 272 11.41 9.97 -2.49
C GLY A 272 12.67 10.82 -2.55
N ASP A 273 13.08 11.23 -3.76
CA ASP A 273 14.27 12.08 -3.95
C ASP A 273 14.16 13.42 -3.22
N LEU A 274 12.98 14.05 -3.26
CA LEU A 274 12.70 15.29 -2.52
C LEU A 274 12.79 15.09 -1.01
N VAL A 275 12.27 13.97 -0.49
CA VAL A 275 12.35 13.63 0.94
C VAL A 275 13.81 13.40 1.35
N LEU A 276 14.58 12.64 0.57
CA LEU A 276 16.00 12.40 0.83
C LEU A 276 16.82 13.69 0.79
N ALA A 277 16.55 14.58 -0.17
CA ALA A 277 17.20 15.88 -0.26
C ALA A 277 16.88 16.80 0.94
N ASP A 278 15.66 16.73 1.47
CA ASP A 278 15.27 17.47 2.68
C ASP A 278 15.96 16.91 3.94
N LEU A 279 16.03 15.58 4.06
CA LEU A 279 16.73 14.90 5.17
C LEU A 279 18.24 15.13 5.16
N ALA A 280 18.83 15.29 3.97
CA ALA A 280 20.24 15.61 3.86
C ALA A 280 20.56 17.01 4.44
N LYS A 281 19.59 17.93 4.42
CA LYS A 281 19.72 19.28 5.03
C LYS A 281 19.49 19.24 6.54
N ASP A 282 18.57 18.39 6.99
CA ASP A 282 18.23 18.24 8.40
C ASP A 282 17.88 16.78 8.72
N GLN A 283 18.86 16.08 9.30
CA GLN A 283 18.76 14.67 9.65
C GLN A 283 17.82 14.41 10.86
N THR A 284 17.33 15.46 11.53
CA THR A 284 16.47 15.33 12.72
C THR A 284 14.98 15.19 12.37
N LYS A 285 14.58 15.42 11.11
CA LYS A 285 13.17 15.48 10.67
C LYS A 285 12.40 14.16 10.72
N LEU A 286 13.07 13.01 10.78
CA LEU A 286 12.44 11.67 10.85
C LEU A 286 12.83 10.87 12.09
N VAL A 287 13.43 11.51 13.10
CA VAL A 287 13.85 10.87 14.36
C VAL A 287 12.76 10.97 15.42
#